data_AF-A0A7X7L6E0-F1
#
_entry.id   AF-A0A7X7L6E0-F1
#
_cell.length_a   1.000
_cell.length_b   1.000
_cell.length_c   1.000
_cell.angle_alpha   90.00
_cell.angle_beta   90.00
_cell.angle_gamma   90.00
#
_symmetry.space_group_name_H-M   'P 1'
#
loop_
_entity.id
_entity.type
_entity.pdbx_description
1 polymer ?
#
loop_
_entity_poly.entity_id
_entity_poly.type
_entity_poly.pdbx_seq_one_letter_code
_entity_poly.pdbx_strand_id
1 'polypeptide(L)'
;ETVSITGNICESGDILVEERELPKIQEGDLIGVMDAGAYGYSMSSNYNNRLRPAEILIKSDDSIQLIRKRDSYEDLLKGFD
;
A
#
# COMPACT_ATOMS: atom_id res chain seq x y z
N GLU A 1 6.11 -19.46 -9.97
CA GLU A 1 6.17 -18.74 -11.25
C GLU A 1 6.95 -17.47 -11.02
N THR A 2 7.84 -17.12 -11.96
CA THR A 2 8.63 -15.89 -11.91
C THR A 2 7.77 -14.73 -12.38
N VAL A 3 7.49 -13.77 -11.50
CA VAL A 3 6.61 -12.62 -11.81
C VAL A 3 7.20 -11.32 -11.26
N SER A 4 6.91 -10.22 -11.92
CA SER A 4 7.14 -8.87 -11.37
C SER A 4 5.84 -8.34 -10.79
N ILE A 5 5.90 -7.72 -9.61
CA ILE A 5 4.75 -7.11 -8.96
C ILE A 5 4.81 -5.60 -9.19
N THR A 6 3.81 -5.09 -9.88
CA THR A 6 3.65 -3.65 -10.15
C THR A 6 2.48 -3.10 -9.34
N GLY A 7 2.46 -1.79 -9.15
CA GLY A 7 1.24 -1.11 -8.77
C GLY A 7 0.28 -1.00 -9.95
N ASN A 8 -0.72 -0.14 -9.78
CA ASN A 8 -1.80 0.09 -10.75
C ASN A 8 -1.83 1.54 -11.26
N ILE A 9 -0.68 2.20 -11.25
CA ILE A 9 -0.44 3.49 -11.87
C ILE A 9 0.10 3.22 -13.27
N CYS A 10 -0.38 3.97 -14.27
CA CYS A 10 0.10 3.91 -15.64
C CYS A 10 1.46 4.64 -15.78
N GLU A 11 2.43 4.24 -14.96
CA GLU A 11 3.78 4.79 -14.89
C GLU A 11 4.78 3.64 -14.92
N SER A 12 5.84 3.76 -15.72
CA SER A 12 6.78 2.66 -15.91
C SER A 12 7.56 2.30 -14.64
N GLY A 13 7.72 3.26 -13.73
CA GLY A 13 8.38 3.08 -12.44
C GLY A 13 7.49 2.59 -11.30
N ASP A 14 6.21 2.31 -11.54
CA ASP A 14 5.30 1.79 -10.50
C ASP A 14 5.53 0.28 -10.27
N ILE A 15 6.73 -0.05 -9.82
CA ILE A 15 7.23 -1.41 -9.63
C ILE A 15 7.56 -1.62 -8.16
N LEU A 16 6.99 -2.66 -7.54
CA LEU A 16 7.29 -3.05 -6.15
C LEU A 16 8.45 -4.05 -6.09
N VAL A 17 8.47 -5.03 -6.99
CA VAL A 17 9.57 -6.01 -7.09
C VAL A 17 9.60 -6.61 -8.49
N GLU A 18 10.80 -6.89 -8.99
CA GLU A 18 11.02 -7.54 -10.29
C GLU A 18 11.44 -9.00 -10.10
N GLU A 19 11.01 -9.87 -11.03
CA GLU A 19 11.51 -11.25 -11.18
C GLU A 19 11.45 -12.11 -9.89
N ARG A 20 10.33 -12.06 -9.17
CA ARG A 20 10.15 -12.80 -7.92
C ARG A 20 9.48 -14.15 -8.15
N GLU A 21 10.07 -15.22 -7.61
CA GLU A 21 9.42 -16.54 -7.55
C GLU A 21 8.27 -16.57 -6.53
N LEU A 22 7.04 -16.72 -7.01
CA LEU A 22 5.84 -16.82 -6.17
C LEU A 22 5.03 -18.08 -6.48
N PRO A 23 4.19 -18.56 -5.55
CA PRO A 23 3.15 -19.53 -5.88
C PRO A 23 2.21 -18.97 -6.95
N LYS A 24 1.37 -19.82 -7.54
CA LYS A 24 0.40 -19.37 -8.55
C LYS A 24 -0.57 -18.35 -7.94
N ILE A 25 -0.57 -17.13 -8.48
CA ILE A 25 -1.37 -16.01 -7.96
C ILE A 25 -2.73 -15.99 -8.66
N GLN A 26 -3.78 -15.63 -7.92
CA GLN A 26 -5.13 -15.43 -8.43
C GLN A 26 -5.67 -14.06 -8.02
N GLU A 27 -6.68 -13.59 -8.76
CA GLU A 27 -7.40 -12.38 -8.37
C GLU A 27 -8.01 -12.55 -6.97
N GLY A 28 -7.79 -11.56 -6.10
CA GLY A 28 -8.23 -11.59 -4.71
C GLY A 28 -7.18 -12.07 -3.70
N ASP A 29 -6.05 -12.63 -4.15
CA ASP A 29 -4.93 -12.94 -3.26
C ASP A 29 -4.31 -11.66 -2.66
N LEU A 30 -3.74 -11.80 -1.46
CA LEU A 30 -3.05 -10.72 -0.76
C LEU A 30 -1.53 -10.88 -0.87
N ILE A 31 -0.85 -9.79 -1.16
CA ILE A 31 0.62 -9.72 -1.18
C ILE A 31 1.10 -9.02 0.09
N GLY A 32 1.99 -9.67 0.82
CA GLY A 32 2.69 -9.09 1.96
C GLY A 32 4.05 -8.53 1.54
N VAL A 33 4.26 -7.23 1.78
CA VAL A 33 5.58 -6.59 1.67
C VAL A 33 6.17 -6.48 3.06
N MET A 34 7.25 -7.23 3.30
CA MET A 34 7.95 -7.24 4.58
C MET A 34 8.81 -5.97 4.74
N ASP A 35 9.21 -5.67 5.98
CA ASP A 35 10.10 -4.55 6.31
C ASP A 35 9.61 -3.16 5.85
N ALA A 36 8.31 -3.01 5.61
CA ALA A 36 7.68 -1.77 5.15
C ALA A 36 7.43 -0.72 6.27
N GLY A 37 7.96 -0.96 7.49
CA GLY A 37 7.70 -0.11 8.66
C GLY A 37 8.44 1.23 8.63
N ALA A 38 9.60 1.29 7.99
CA ALA A 38 10.36 2.52 7.82
C ALA A 38 10.21 3.04 6.38
N TYR A 39 10.09 4.36 6.22
CA TYR A 39 10.04 5.05 4.93
C TYR A 39 8.90 4.64 3.98
N GLY A 40 7.97 3.78 4.40
CA GLY A 40 6.75 3.45 3.65
C GLY A 40 5.73 4.58 3.70
N TYR A 41 4.89 4.59 4.74
CA TYR A 41 3.84 5.61 4.87
C TYR A 41 4.39 7.05 4.84
N SER A 42 5.56 7.30 5.45
CA SER A 42 6.17 8.64 5.50
C SER A 42 6.55 9.20 4.13
N MET A 43 6.77 8.34 3.12
CA MET A 43 7.03 8.74 1.73
C MET A 43 5.83 8.50 0.81
N SER A 44 4.69 8.06 1.35
CA SER A 44 3.47 7.90 0.56
C SER A 44 2.93 9.25 0.07
N SER A 45 2.30 9.24 -1.10
CA SER A 45 1.77 10.43 -1.75
C SER A 45 0.36 10.20 -2.28
N ASN A 46 -0.28 11.27 -2.73
CA ASN A 46 -1.53 11.22 -3.47
C ASN A 46 -1.31 11.27 -4.99
N TYR A 47 -0.14 10.84 -5.49
CA TYR A 47 0.13 10.77 -6.93
C TYR A 47 -0.98 9.98 -7.65
N ASN A 48 -1.40 10.48 -8.81
CA ASN A 48 -2.56 9.97 -9.54
C ASN A 48 -3.85 9.90 -8.69
N ASN A 49 -4.06 10.91 -7.83
CA ASN A 49 -5.24 11.08 -6.97
C ASN A 49 -5.52 9.88 -6.06
N ARG A 50 -4.50 9.12 -5.69
CA ARG A 50 -4.65 7.92 -4.84
C ARG A 50 -4.77 8.31 -3.38
N LEU A 51 -5.69 7.66 -2.68
CA LEU A 51 -5.89 7.83 -1.24
C LEU A 51 -4.82 7.03 -0.49
N ARG A 52 -4.14 7.66 0.48
CA ARG A 52 -3.13 6.95 1.29
C ARG A 52 -3.80 5.88 2.15
N PRO A 53 -3.11 4.76 2.42
CA PRO A 53 -3.68 3.62 3.12
C PRO A 53 -3.94 3.92 4.61
N ALA A 54 -4.75 3.06 5.23
CA ALA A 54 -4.83 3.02 6.70
C ALA A 54 -3.60 2.33 7.29
N GLU A 55 -3.30 2.63 8.56
CA GLU A 55 -2.34 1.89 9.37
C GLU A 55 -3.06 1.30 10.58
N ILE A 56 -2.82 0.01 10.85
CA ILE A 56 -3.34 -0.68 12.04
C ILE A 56 -2.18 -1.14 12.91
N LEU A 57 -2.42 -1.16 14.21
CA LEU A 57 -1.54 -1.76 15.21
C LEU A 57 -2.20 -3.02 15.75
N ILE A 58 -1.49 -4.14 15.64
CA ILE A 58 -1.81 -5.37 16.36
C ILE A 58 -1.04 -5.31 17.67
N LYS A 59 -1.75 -5.32 18.80
CA LYS A 59 -1.15 -5.24 20.14
C LYS A 59 -0.72 -6.63 20.62
N SER A 60 0.04 -6.67 21.71
CA SER A 60 0.52 -7.92 22.32
C SER A 60 -0.60 -8.83 22.85
N ASP A 61 -1.82 -8.30 23.02
CA ASP A 61 -3.03 -9.03 23.42
C ASP A 61 -3.92 -9.41 22.22
N ASP A 62 -3.37 -9.40 21.01
CA ASP A 62 -4.04 -9.64 19.72
C ASP A 62 -5.16 -8.65 19.36
N SER A 63 -5.39 -7.62 20.18
CA SER A 63 -6.35 -6.58 19.84
C SER A 63 -5.84 -5.68 18.70
N ILE A 64 -6.76 -5.28 17.81
CA ILE A 64 -6.46 -4.45 16.65
C ILE A 64 -6.89 -3.01 16.94
N GLN A 65 -6.01 -2.06 16.68
CA GLN A 65 -6.29 -0.63 16.79
C GLN A 65 -5.98 0.07 15.47
N LEU A 66 -6.95 0.82 14.93
CA LEU A 66 -6.69 1.76 13.84
C LEU A 66 -5.83 2.92 14.38
N ILE A 67 -4.57 3.00 13.94
CA ILE A 67 -3.65 4.07 14.35
C ILE A 67 -3.59 5.20 13.32
N ARG A 68 -4.02 4.93 12.09
CA ARG A 68 -4.24 5.94 11.07
C ARG A 68 -5.41 5.55 10.16
N LYS A 69 -6.36 6.47 9.99
CA LYS A 69 -7.45 6.29 9.03
C LYS A 69 -6.93 6.31 7.59
N ARG A 70 -7.56 5.53 6.70
CA ARG A 70 -7.39 5.69 5.24
C ARG A 70 -7.85 7.08 4.84
N ASP A 71 -7.14 7.72 3.91
CA ASP A 71 -7.62 8.98 3.33
C ASP A 71 -8.99 8.76 2.67
N SER A 72 -9.85 9.77 2.74
CA SER A 72 -11.09 9.85 1.96
C SER A 72 -10.95 10.81 0.77
N TYR A 73 -11.96 10.84 -0.10
CA TYR A 73 -11.98 11.80 -1.21
C TYR A 73 -11.93 13.26 -0.71
N GLU A 74 -12.60 13.55 0.41
CA GLU A 74 -12.54 14.85 1.06
C GLU A 74 -11.13 15.18 1.57
N ASP A 75 -10.39 14.19 2.09
CA ASP A 75 -9.01 14.40 2.52
C ASP A 75 -8.10 14.79 1.33
N LEU A 76 -8.36 14.28 0.12
CA LEU A 76 -7.63 14.65 -1.10
C LEU A 76 -7.90 16.11 -1.53
N LEU A 77 -9.11 16.61 -1.31
CA LEU A 77 -9.53 17.94 -1.76
C LEU A 77 -9.10 19.08 -0.83
N LYS A 78 -8.75 18.80 0.43
CA LYS A 78 -8.39 19.81 1.45
C LYS A 78 -7.30 20.81 1.04
N GLY A 79 -6.43 20.45 0.10
CA GLY A 79 -5.37 21.34 -0.39
C GLY A 79 -5.82 22.34 -1.45
N PHE A 80 -7.07 22.27 -1.90
CA PHE A 80 -7.63 23.07 -3.00
C PHE A 80 -8.76 24.01 -2.56
N ASP A 81 -9.13 23.97 -1.28
CA ASP A 81 -10.11 24.88 -0.66
C ASP A 81 -9.53 26.28 -0.38
#